data_AF-A0A821JJ44-F1
#
_entry.id   AF-A0A821JJ44-F1
#
_cell.length_a   1.000
_cell.length_b   1.000
_cell.length_c   1.000
_cell.angle_alpha   90.00
_cell.angle_beta   90.00
_cell.angle_gamma   90.00
#
_symmetry.space_group_name_H-M   'P 1'
#
loop_
_entity.id
_entity.type
_entity.pdbx_description
1 polymer ?
#
loop_
_entity_poly.entity_id
_entity_poly.type
_entity_poly.pdbx_seq_one_letter_code
_entity_poly.pdbx_strand_id
1 'polypeptide(L)'
;MPIDTSTLVAIGSVTVVSIFIFILFKNKNQSNNNERLERKNVIKTLKNPDIKYTIQLSYKENVSHDTCRFRFELPSSKHVLGLPIGQHIYLTTYVNGELVKRPYTPITSDDNQGYFDLVIKIYPNGKMTQYLDKLDIGHSIEISGPSGNLIYKNNGVFDIRSRIFGPFVTRNVRH
;
A
#
# COMPACT_ATOMS: atom_id res chain seq x y z
N MET A 1 42.23 -36.82 35.33
CA MET A 1 42.89 -36.45 34.06
C MET A 1 42.95 -34.92 34.02
N PRO A 2 44.12 -34.30 33.80
CA PRO A 2 44.20 -32.87 33.60
C PRO A 2 43.52 -32.52 32.27
N ILE A 3 42.76 -31.42 32.24
CA ILE A 3 42.16 -30.90 31.01
C ILE A 3 43.24 -30.07 30.32
N ASP A 4 43.60 -30.47 29.11
CA ASP A 4 44.62 -29.83 28.30
C ASP A 4 44.19 -28.41 27.90
N THR A 5 45.15 -27.49 27.78
CA THR A 5 44.88 -26.10 27.40
C THR A 5 44.22 -25.97 26.03
N SER A 6 44.49 -26.90 25.12
CA SER A 6 43.85 -26.99 23.79
C SER A 6 42.36 -27.34 23.89
N THR A 7 41.97 -28.24 24.78
CA THR A 7 40.57 -28.63 25.00
C THR A 7 39.78 -27.48 25.65
N LEU A 8 40.39 -26.72 26.56
CA LEU A 8 39.76 -25.56 27.19
C LEU A 8 39.51 -24.42 26.18
N VAL A 9 40.48 -24.13 25.28
CA VAL A 9 40.34 -23.12 24.21
C VAL A 9 39.26 -23.51 23.20
N ALA A 10 39.16 -24.80 22.85
CA ALA A 10 38.14 -25.30 21.93
C ALA A 10 36.71 -25.18 22.51
N ILE A 11 36.51 -25.46 23.81
CA ILE A 11 35.20 -25.32 24.46
C ILE A 11 34.83 -23.82 24.57
N GLY A 12 35.79 -22.95 24.89
CA GLY A 12 35.59 -21.51 24.93
C GLY A 12 35.17 -20.93 23.58
N SER A 13 35.76 -21.39 22.47
CA SER A 13 35.42 -20.87 21.14
C SER A 13 34.02 -21.31 20.68
N VAL A 14 33.65 -22.59 20.91
CA VAL A 14 32.32 -23.11 20.54
C VAL A 14 31.19 -22.41 21.29
N THR A 15 31.39 -22.11 22.58
CA THR A 15 30.38 -21.43 23.40
C THR A 15 30.19 -19.98 22.96
N VAL A 16 31.26 -19.24 22.66
CA VAL A 16 31.18 -17.86 22.15
C VAL A 16 30.45 -17.79 20.81
N VAL A 17 30.76 -18.67 19.86
CA VAL A 17 30.08 -18.72 18.55
C VAL A 17 28.60 -19.05 18.72
N SER A 18 28.27 -20.00 19.59
CA SER A 18 26.88 -20.39 19.86
C SER A 18 26.06 -19.24 20.47
N ILE A 19 26.65 -18.51 21.43
CA ILE A 19 26.04 -17.33 22.04
C ILE A 19 25.84 -16.22 20.99
N PHE A 20 26.85 -15.99 20.14
CA PHE A 20 26.76 -14.99 19.08
C PHE A 20 25.64 -15.30 18.09
N ILE A 21 25.53 -16.56 17.63
CA ILE A 21 24.43 -17.01 16.76
C ILE A 21 23.08 -16.83 17.45
N PHE A 22 22.97 -17.17 18.74
CA PHE A 22 21.74 -17.00 19.50
C PHE A 22 21.32 -15.53 19.63
N ILE A 23 22.27 -14.61 19.85
CA ILE A 23 22.02 -13.16 19.88
C ILE A 23 21.51 -12.66 18.52
N LEU A 24 22.15 -13.08 17.42
CA LEU A 24 21.68 -12.73 16.07
C LEU A 24 20.27 -13.25 15.79
N PHE A 25 19.97 -14.49 16.21
CA PHE A 25 18.65 -15.10 16.04
C PHE A 25 17.58 -14.37 16.88
N LYS A 26 17.91 -13.98 18.12
CA LYS A 26 17.02 -13.23 19.00
C LYS A 26 16.73 -11.82 18.48
N ASN A 27 17.75 -11.11 17.98
CA ASN A 27 17.58 -9.79 17.35
C ASN A 27 16.70 -9.87 16.11
N LYS A 28 16.91 -10.87 15.23
CA LYS A 28 16.08 -11.07 14.04
C LYS A 28 14.62 -11.36 14.40
N ASN A 29 14.38 -12.20 15.42
CA ASN A 29 13.03 -12.49 15.90
C ASN A 29 12.34 -11.28 16.55
N GLN A 30 13.06 -10.45 17.31
CA GLN A 30 12.51 -9.21 17.86
C GLN A 30 12.11 -8.21 16.76
N SER A 31 12.96 -8.02 15.75
CA SER A 31 12.65 -7.16 14.60
C SER A 31 11.38 -7.62 13.88
N ASN A 32 11.28 -8.91 13.58
CA ASN A 32 10.10 -9.50 12.91
C ASN A 32 8.82 -9.34 13.74
N ASN A 33 8.90 -9.49 15.06
CA ASN A 33 7.75 -9.35 15.94
C ASN A 33 7.26 -7.89 16.02
N ASN A 34 8.19 -6.93 16.07
CA ASN A 34 7.85 -5.50 16.08
C ASN A 34 7.17 -5.07 14.77
N GLU A 35 7.69 -5.48 13.61
CA GLU A 35 7.03 -5.23 12.31
C GLU A 35 5.62 -5.83 12.24
N ARG A 36 5.43 -7.02 12.82
CA ARG A 36 4.12 -7.69 12.84
C ARG A 36 3.13 -7.00 13.78
N LEU A 37 3.61 -6.38 14.86
CA LEU A 37 2.81 -5.58 15.79
C LEU A 37 2.40 -4.24 15.17
N GLU A 38 3.33 -3.55 14.51
CA GLU A 38 3.09 -2.33 13.74
C GLU A 38 2.02 -2.57 12.65
N ARG A 39 2.16 -3.65 11.86
CA ARG A 39 1.16 -4.03 10.84
C ARG A 39 -0.23 -4.32 11.41
N LYS A 40 -0.33 -4.73 12.68
CA LYS A 40 -1.63 -4.95 13.35
C LYS A 40 -2.33 -3.65 13.75
N ASN A 41 -1.61 -2.54 13.88
CA ASN A 41 -2.14 -1.25 14.33
C ASN A 41 -2.43 -0.27 13.18
N VAL A 42 -2.28 -0.70 11.92
CA VAL A 42 -2.50 0.15 10.74
C VAL A 42 -3.99 0.37 10.51
N ILE A 43 -4.41 1.63 10.49
CA ILE A 43 -5.82 2.00 10.28
C ILE A 43 -6.07 2.16 8.78
N LYS A 44 -7.01 1.40 8.22
CA LYS A 44 -7.35 1.46 6.80
C LYS A 44 -8.49 2.44 6.54
N THR A 45 -8.33 3.25 5.51
CA THR A 45 -9.35 4.19 5.03
C THR A 45 -10.47 3.45 4.30
N LEU A 46 -10.11 2.67 3.28
CA LEU A 46 -11.05 1.89 2.48
C LEU A 46 -11.46 0.62 3.23
N LYS A 47 -12.56 0.69 3.98
CA LYS A 47 -13.10 -0.44 4.75
C LYS A 47 -14.16 -1.23 3.99
N ASN A 48 -14.93 -0.55 3.14
CA ASN A 48 -16.01 -1.14 2.36
C ASN A 48 -16.02 -0.54 0.95
N PRO A 49 -16.07 -1.37 -0.11
CA PRO A 49 -16.05 -0.91 -1.51
C PRO A 49 -17.22 0.00 -1.91
N ASP A 50 -18.36 -0.12 -1.22
CA ASP A 50 -19.59 0.61 -1.52
C ASP A 50 -19.67 1.96 -0.79
N ILE A 51 -18.81 2.17 0.21
CA ILE A 51 -18.74 3.42 0.94
C ILE A 51 -17.89 4.42 0.15
N LYS A 52 -18.39 5.65 0.08
CA LYS A 52 -17.66 6.79 -0.47
C LYS A 52 -16.96 7.54 0.65
N TYR A 53 -15.74 7.98 0.37
CA TYR A 53 -14.90 8.74 1.29
C TYR A 53 -14.53 10.07 0.62
N THR A 54 -14.78 11.18 1.31
CA THR A 54 -14.39 12.51 0.83
C THR A 54 -12.97 12.80 1.29
N ILE A 55 -12.06 12.97 0.34
CA ILE A 55 -10.62 13.10 0.60
C ILE A 55 -10.12 14.41 -0.01
N GLN A 56 -9.34 15.16 0.76
CA GLN A 56 -8.86 16.49 0.39
C GLN A 56 -7.56 16.41 -0.41
N LEU A 57 -7.45 17.23 -1.47
CA LEU A 57 -6.20 17.47 -2.19
C LEU A 57 -5.29 18.37 -1.35
N SER A 58 -4.13 17.87 -0.92
CA SER A 58 -3.14 18.67 -0.16
C SER A 58 -1.99 19.17 -1.01
N TYR A 59 -1.66 18.48 -2.10
CA TYR A 59 -0.53 18.86 -2.94
C TYR A 59 -0.78 18.50 -4.40
N LYS A 60 -0.32 19.40 -5.28
CA LYS A 60 -0.41 19.30 -6.73
C LYS A 60 0.92 19.72 -7.35
N GLU A 61 1.42 18.94 -8.30
CA GLU A 61 2.68 19.21 -9.00
C GLU A 61 2.61 18.79 -10.46
N ASN A 62 3.03 19.67 -11.36
CA ASN A 62 3.21 19.34 -12.77
C ASN A 62 4.48 18.50 -12.96
N VAL A 63 4.31 17.26 -13.38
CA VAL A 63 5.39 16.32 -13.70
C VAL A 63 5.88 16.52 -15.13
N SER A 64 4.97 16.87 -16.04
CA SER A 64 5.25 17.23 -17.44
C SER A 64 4.26 18.28 -17.94
N HIS A 65 4.31 18.62 -19.23
CA HIS A 65 3.35 19.53 -19.88
C HIS A 65 1.89 19.06 -19.81
N ASP A 66 1.66 17.76 -19.62
CA ASP A 66 0.34 17.14 -19.62
C ASP A 66 0.15 16.12 -18.50
N THR A 67 1.05 16.05 -17.52
CA THR A 67 0.98 15.06 -16.45
C THR A 67 1.16 15.74 -15.10
N CYS A 68 0.26 15.46 -14.18
CA CYS A 68 0.24 16.06 -12.86
C CYS A 68 0.17 14.99 -11.77
N ARG A 69 0.94 15.20 -10.69
CA ARG A 69 0.87 14.43 -9.45
C ARG A 69 -0.10 15.11 -8.49
N PHE A 70 -1.03 14.35 -7.96
CA PHE A 70 -2.05 14.78 -6.99
C PHE A 70 -1.89 13.96 -5.72
N ARG A 71 -1.67 14.63 -4.59
CA ARG A 71 -1.63 14.02 -3.27
C ARG A 71 -2.91 14.31 -2.50
N PHE A 72 -3.53 13.27 -1.99
CA PHE A 72 -4.75 13.37 -1.22
C PHE A 72 -4.53 12.88 0.22
N GLU A 73 -5.02 13.65 1.20
CA GLU A 73 -4.86 13.38 2.63
C GLU A 73 -5.90 12.39 3.14
N LEU A 74 -5.41 11.30 3.72
CA LEU A 74 -6.23 10.33 4.43
C LEU A 74 -6.75 10.93 5.76
N PRO A 75 -7.74 10.31 6.42
CA PRO A 75 -8.36 10.88 7.62
C PRO A 75 -7.41 11.21 8.78
N SER A 76 -6.21 10.62 8.81
CA SER A 76 -5.15 10.99 9.75
C SER A 76 -3.78 10.56 9.22
N SER A 77 -2.70 11.10 9.77
CA SER A 77 -1.32 10.66 9.49
C SER A 77 -1.02 9.18 9.77
N LYS A 78 -1.85 8.48 10.55
CA LYS A 78 -1.73 7.03 10.85
C LYS A 78 -2.54 6.13 9.92
N HIS A 79 -3.35 6.73 9.04
CA HIS A 79 -4.15 5.95 8.10
C HIS A 79 -3.29 5.52 6.92
N VAL A 80 -3.58 4.35 6.39
CA VAL A 80 -3.19 3.94 5.03
C VAL A 80 -4.44 3.89 4.16
N LEU A 81 -4.25 3.88 2.84
CA LEU A 81 -5.39 3.80 1.93
C LEU A 81 -6.14 2.48 2.12
N GLY A 82 -5.42 1.37 2.29
CA GLY A 82 -5.99 0.04 2.43
C GLY A 82 -6.29 -0.61 1.09
N LEU A 83 -5.44 -0.38 0.08
CA LEU A 83 -5.66 -0.84 -1.30
C LEU A 83 -4.81 -2.09 -1.60
N PRO A 84 -5.42 -3.28 -1.73
CA PRO A 84 -4.69 -4.49 -2.09
C PRO A 84 -4.00 -4.37 -3.46
N ILE A 85 -2.78 -4.89 -3.58
CA ILE A 85 -2.00 -4.86 -4.82
C ILE A 85 -2.79 -5.56 -5.94
N GLY A 86 -2.96 -4.89 -7.08
CA GLY A 86 -3.77 -5.37 -8.21
C GLY A 86 -5.20 -4.81 -8.24
N GLN A 87 -5.58 -4.02 -7.24
CA GLN A 87 -6.84 -3.27 -7.20
C GLN A 87 -6.62 -1.77 -7.43
N HIS A 88 -7.72 -1.07 -7.72
CA HIS A 88 -7.78 0.38 -7.96
C HIS A 88 -8.87 1.04 -7.12
N ILE A 89 -8.86 2.37 -7.05
CA ILE A 89 -9.93 3.20 -6.50
C ILE A 89 -10.75 3.83 -7.61
N TYR A 90 -11.95 4.30 -7.30
CA TYR A 90 -12.72 5.18 -8.17
C TYR A 90 -12.70 6.60 -7.63
N LEU A 91 -12.45 7.57 -8.48
CA LEU A 91 -12.80 8.97 -8.23
C LEU A 91 -14.20 9.23 -8.77
N THR A 92 -15.02 9.92 -7.98
CA THR A 92 -16.40 10.28 -8.33
C THR A 92 -16.62 11.77 -8.11
N THR A 93 -17.17 12.46 -9.11
CA THR A 93 -17.53 13.88 -9.01
C THR A 93 -18.62 14.23 -10.02
N TYR A 94 -19.19 15.43 -9.92
CA TYR A 94 -20.10 15.99 -10.91
C TYR A 94 -19.34 16.98 -11.80
N VAL A 95 -19.40 16.78 -13.12
CA VAL A 95 -18.85 17.70 -14.13
C VAL A 95 -19.99 18.15 -15.02
N ASN A 96 -20.32 19.45 -14.99
CA ASN A 96 -21.44 20.03 -15.76
C ASN A 96 -22.78 19.30 -15.52
N GLY A 97 -23.06 18.94 -14.26
CA GLY A 97 -24.30 18.24 -13.88
C GLY A 97 -24.30 16.72 -14.13
N GLU A 98 -23.28 16.17 -14.79
CA GLU A 98 -23.16 14.72 -15.03
C GLU A 98 -22.27 14.06 -13.98
N LEU A 99 -22.73 12.92 -13.44
CA LEU A 99 -21.93 12.10 -12.54
C LEU A 99 -20.82 11.37 -13.31
N VAL A 100 -19.57 11.77 -13.07
CA VAL A 100 -18.38 11.18 -13.68
C VAL A 100 -17.68 10.29 -12.66
N LYS A 101 -17.53 9.00 -12.99
CA LYS A 101 -16.80 8.00 -12.20
C LYS A 101 -15.68 7.38 -13.02
N ARG A 102 -14.44 7.41 -12.51
CA ARG A 102 -13.25 6.90 -13.21
C ARG A 102 -12.31 6.13 -12.28
N PRO A 103 -11.78 4.97 -12.72
CA PRO A 103 -10.82 4.20 -11.93
C PRO A 103 -9.41 4.81 -12.02
N TYR A 104 -8.67 4.80 -10.91
CA TYR A 104 -7.25 5.16 -10.85
C TYR A 104 -6.51 4.24 -9.89
N THR A 105 -5.27 3.91 -10.23
CA THR A 105 -4.38 3.13 -9.38
C THR A 105 -3.35 4.08 -8.78
N PRO A 106 -3.34 4.27 -7.46
CA PRO A 106 -2.31 5.05 -6.78
C PRO A 106 -0.90 4.51 -7.03
N ILE A 107 0.07 5.43 -7.02
CA ILE A 107 1.49 5.08 -7.11
C ILE A 107 2.11 4.78 -5.74
N THR A 108 1.40 5.13 -4.67
CA THR A 108 1.75 4.84 -3.27
C THR A 108 1.16 3.49 -2.84
N SER A 109 1.81 2.83 -1.88
CA SER A 109 1.33 1.59 -1.25
C SER A 109 0.83 1.84 0.17
N ASP A 110 0.36 0.79 0.85
CA ASP A 110 0.04 0.84 2.29
C ASP A 110 1.31 1.00 3.17
N ASP A 111 2.52 1.10 2.59
CA ASP A 111 3.73 1.51 3.30
C ASP A 111 3.76 3.04 3.53
N ASN A 112 2.97 3.80 2.76
CA ASN A 112 2.78 5.22 2.92
C ASN A 112 1.60 5.50 3.87
N GLN A 113 1.84 6.29 4.91
CA GLN A 113 0.80 6.70 5.86
C GLN A 113 0.42 8.17 5.66
N GLY A 114 -0.85 8.48 5.92
CA GLY A 114 -1.39 9.84 5.89
C GLY A 114 -1.87 10.32 4.52
N TYR A 115 -1.41 9.73 3.43
CA TYR A 115 -1.77 10.20 2.09
C TYR A 115 -1.73 9.07 1.05
N PHE A 116 -2.24 9.36 -0.14
CA PHE A 116 -1.93 8.61 -1.35
C PHE A 116 -1.70 9.56 -2.53
N ASP A 117 -0.87 9.12 -3.48
CA ASP A 117 -0.56 9.91 -4.68
C ASP A 117 -1.16 9.25 -5.94
N LEU A 118 -1.74 10.08 -6.80
CA LEU A 118 -2.10 9.75 -8.17
C LEU A 118 -1.23 10.53 -9.15
N VAL A 119 -0.75 9.87 -10.21
CA VAL A 119 -0.11 10.54 -11.35
C VAL A 119 -1.04 10.39 -12.54
N ILE A 120 -1.54 11.52 -13.05
CA ILE A 120 -2.62 11.54 -14.03
C ILE A 120 -2.23 12.42 -15.21
N LYS A 121 -2.36 11.86 -16.40
CA LYS A 121 -2.27 12.61 -17.66
C LYS A 121 -3.53 13.43 -17.87
N ILE A 122 -3.38 14.72 -18.13
CA ILE A 122 -4.42 15.71 -18.38
C ILE A 122 -4.79 15.71 -19.86
N TYR A 123 -5.95 15.14 -20.17
CA TYR A 123 -6.47 15.13 -21.55
C TYR A 123 -7.37 16.33 -21.79
N PRO A 124 -7.23 17.08 -22.91
CA PRO A 124 -8.06 18.25 -23.21
C PRO A 124 -9.57 17.98 -23.16
N ASN A 125 -9.99 16.81 -23.63
CA ASN A 125 -11.40 16.40 -23.67
C ASN A 125 -11.80 15.47 -22.51
N GLY A 126 -10.92 15.27 -21.52
CA GLY A 126 -11.15 14.34 -20.42
C GLY A 126 -11.93 15.00 -19.27
N LYS A 127 -13.20 14.61 -19.06
CA LYS A 127 -14.04 15.19 -17.99
C LYS A 127 -13.39 15.17 -16.60
N MET A 128 -12.97 13.99 -16.14
CA MET A 128 -12.33 13.83 -14.82
C MET A 128 -10.94 14.48 -14.77
N THR A 129 -10.14 14.34 -15.84
CA THR A 129 -8.77 14.86 -15.83
C THR A 129 -8.74 16.38 -15.85
N GLN A 130 -9.62 17.03 -16.63
CA GLN A 130 -9.80 18.49 -16.62
C GLN A 130 -10.38 18.99 -15.30
N TYR A 131 -11.27 18.22 -14.66
CA TYR A 131 -11.77 18.56 -13.32
C TYR A 131 -10.63 18.56 -12.29
N LEU A 132 -9.81 17.51 -12.26
CA LEU A 132 -8.68 17.41 -11.34
C LEU A 132 -7.63 18.49 -11.57
N ASP A 133 -7.34 18.82 -12.83
CA ASP A 133 -6.42 19.90 -13.20
C ASP A 133 -6.84 21.25 -12.59
N LYS A 134 -8.16 21.50 -12.54
CA LYS A 134 -8.76 22.71 -11.95
C LYS A 134 -9.06 22.62 -10.45
N LEU A 135 -8.89 21.45 -9.82
CA LEU A 135 -9.21 21.26 -8.40
C LEU A 135 -8.17 21.96 -7.51
N ASP A 136 -8.55 22.98 -6.77
CA ASP A 136 -7.61 23.70 -5.91
C ASP A 136 -7.18 22.87 -4.69
N ILE A 137 -5.97 23.12 -4.20
CA ILE A 137 -5.51 22.58 -2.92
C ILE A 137 -6.48 23.01 -1.82
N GLY A 138 -6.79 22.09 -0.91
CA GLY A 138 -7.79 22.27 0.14
C GLY A 138 -9.20 21.84 -0.26
N HIS A 139 -9.49 21.60 -1.54
CA HIS A 139 -10.76 21.02 -1.98
C HIS A 139 -10.73 19.50 -1.96
N SER A 140 -11.91 18.89 -1.97
CA SER A 140 -12.06 17.45 -1.82
C SER A 140 -12.76 16.79 -3.00
N ILE A 141 -12.50 15.49 -3.16
CA ILE A 141 -13.17 14.63 -4.13
C ILE A 141 -13.64 13.34 -3.44
N GLU A 142 -14.72 12.75 -3.95
CA GLU A 142 -15.18 11.45 -3.46
C GLU A 142 -14.34 10.32 -4.06
N ILE A 143 -13.88 9.41 -3.21
CA ILE A 143 -13.27 8.15 -3.59
C ILE A 143 -14.09 6.96 -3.13
N SER A 144 -14.04 5.85 -3.86
CA SER A 144 -14.59 4.56 -3.40
C SER A 144 -13.68 3.41 -3.82
N GLY A 145 -13.76 2.30 -3.10
CA GLY A 145 -12.91 1.13 -3.32
C GLY A 145 -12.66 0.34 -2.03
N PRO A 146 -11.84 -0.71 -2.08
CA PRO A 146 -11.02 -1.12 -3.22
C PRO A 146 -11.83 -1.87 -4.30
N SER A 147 -11.38 -1.85 -5.55
CA SER A 147 -12.05 -2.55 -6.66
C SER A 147 -11.06 -3.22 -7.60
N GLY A 148 -11.42 -4.37 -8.17
CA GLY A 148 -10.56 -5.12 -9.08
C GLY A 148 -10.79 -6.61 -8.96
N ASN A 149 -10.37 -7.35 -9.99
CA ASN A 149 -10.56 -8.80 -10.07
C ASN A 149 -9.30 -9.60 -9.72
N LEU A 150 -8.20 -8.92 -9.39
CA LEU A 150 -6.90 -9.50 -9.13
C LEU A 150 -6.35 -8.90 -7.83
N ILE A 151 -5.86 -9.76 -6.95
CA ILE A 151 -5.10 -9.36 -5.77
C ILE A 151 -3.80 -10.17 -5.75
N TYR A 152 -2.66 -9.50 -5.81
CA TYR A 152 -1.37 -10.14 -5.58
C TYR A 152 -1.10 -10.23 -4.07
N LYS A 153 -0.75 -11.43 -3.58
CA LYS A 153 -0.43 -11.65 -2.16
C LYS A 153 1.05 -11.55 -1.89
N ASN A 154 1.83 -12.41 -2.53
CA ASN A 154 3.28 -12.51 -2.50
C ASN A 154 3.70 -13.77 -3.29
N ASN A 155 4.97 -13.88 -3.66
CA ASN A 155 5.60 -15.14 -4.10
C ASN A 155 4.81 -15.90 -5.20
N GLY A 156 4.30 -15.17 -6.20
CA GLY A 156 3.53 -15.75 -7.32
C GLY A 156 2.10 -16.18 -6.96
N VAL A 157 1.63 -15.86 -5.75
CA VAL A 157 0.27 -16.16 -5.30
C VAL A 157 -0.65 -14.97 -5.60
N PHE A 158 -1.72 -15.25 -6.33
CA PHE A 158 -2.75 -14.30 -6.73
C PHE A 158 -4.13 -14.80 -6.32
N ASP A 159 -4.99 -13.93 -5.84
CA ASP A 159 -6.43 -14.17 -5.77
C ASP A 159 -7.07 -13.57 -7.02
N ILE A 160 -7.76 -14.40 -7.82
CA ILE A 160 -8.38 -13.98 -9.09
C ILE A 160 -9.87 -14.34 -9.08
N ARG A 161 -10.73 -13.42 -9.51
CA ARG A 161 -12.14 -13.72 -9.80
C ARG A 161 -12.42 -13.58 -11.30
N SER A 162 -13.11 -14.56 -11.88
CA SER A 162 -13.43 -14.57 -13.32
C SER A 162 -14.55 -13.61 -13.71
N ARG A 163 -15.37 -13.14 -12.75
CA ARG A 163 -16.49 -12.23 -12.96
C ARG A 163 -16.61 -11.24 -11.81
N ILE A 164 -17.18 -10.07 -12.09
CA ILE A 164 -17.51 -9.07 -11.07
C ILE A 164 -18.51 -9.73 -10.08
N PHE A 165 -18.23 -9.63 -8.78
CA PHE A 165 -18.96 -10.30 -7.68
C PHE A 165 -18.80 -11.83 -7.56
N GLY A 166 -17.96 -12.46 -8.38
CA GLY A 166 -17.56 -13.85 -8.15
C GLY A 166 -16.61 -14.00 -6.96
N PRO A 167 -16.54 -15.19 -6.33
CA PRO A 167 -15.55 -15.45 -5.29
C PRO A 167 -14.14 -15.37 -5.85
N PHE A 168 -13.19 -14.93 -5.02
CA PHE A 168 -11.78 -15.01 -5.33
C PHE A 168 -11.32 -16.46 -5.26
N VAL A 169 -10.55 -16.88 -6.27
CA VAL A 169 -9.88 -18.17 -6.30
C VAL A 169 -8.37 -17.93 -6.26
N THR A 170 -7.72 -18.50 -5.26
CA THR A 170 -6.26 -18.43 -5.14
C THR A 170 -5.59 -19.28 -6.21
N ARG A 171 -4.66 -18.67 -6.93
CA ARG A 171 -3.83 -19.27 -7.99
C ARG A 171 -2.38 -19.04 -7.63
N ASN A 172 -1.56 -20.08 -7.78
CA ASN A 172 -0.11 -19.98 -7.68
C ASN A 172 0.45 -20.07 -9.10
N VAL A 173 1.07 -18.99 -9.56
CA VAL A 173 1.72 -18.93 -10.87
C VAL A 173 3.21 -19.19 -10.62
N ARG A 174 3.66 -20.37 -11.04
CA ARG A 174 5.08 -20.70 -11.11
C ARG A 174 5.64 -20.18 -12.43
N HIS A 175 6.80 -19.55 -12.37
CA HIS A 175 7.60 -19.26 -13.56
C HIS A 175 8.14 -20.55 -14.18
#